data_AF-A0A3D4T1V4-F1
#
_entry.id   AF-A0A3D4T1V4-F1
#
_cell.length_a   1.000
_cell.length_b   1.000
_cell.length_c   1.000
_cell.angle_alpha   90.00
_cell.angle_beta   90.00
_cell.angle_gamma   90.00
#
_symmetry.space_group_name_H-M   'P 1'
#
loop_
_entity.id
_entity.type
_entity.pdbx_description
1 polymer ?
#
loop_
_entity_poly.entity_id
_entity_poly.type
_entity_poly.pdbx_seq_one_letter_code
_entity_poly.pdbx_strand_id
1 'polypeptide(L)'
;TRRITDSFADAAAGKGSKAIFRRRIGFSRGDSDLVWSRITQWRGLLASALDQRPGDPVEAAEITGPAEDPAVDIAAGWLADRLDITVTRQSSGAPAVPLDAEGRPTPPIQRAVLHCAGGDLVMEVADHRTVRVDAGDGTSNIVTLHRRTVGECLAEELRHLEPDTAFGDALHGLPRVHIPRDRVDPAAFSEQASPR
;
A
#
# COMPACT_ATOMS: atom_id res chain seq x y z
N THR A 1 -9.50 -13.91 -22.37
CA THR A 1 -8.73 -14.75 -21.43
C THR A 1 -8.20 -13.87 -20.32
N ARG A 2 -8.51 -14.18 -19.05
CA ARG A 2 -7.97 -13.46 -17.87
C ARG A 2 -6.52 -13.89 -17.63
N ARG A 3 -5.64 -12.94 -17.32
CA ARG A 3 -4.26 -13.21 -16.89
C ARG A 3 -4.08 -12.82 -15.43
N ILE A 4 -3.40 -13.67 -14.68
CA ILE A 4 -2.91 -13.36 -13.32
C ILE A 4 -1.40 -13.21 -13.43
N THR A 5 -0.88 -12.05 -13.03
CA THR A 5 0.54 -11.71 -13.15
C THR A 5 1.17 -11.46 -11.78
N ASP A 6 2.49 -11.45 -11.70
CA ASP A 6 3.21 -11.12 -10.46
C ASP A 6 4.28 -10.06 -10.75
N SER A 7 3.89 -8.79 -10.60
CA SER A 7 4.79 -7.66 -10.82
C SER A 7 5.89 -7.58 -9.77
N PHE A 8 5.70 -8.14 -8.58
CA PHE A 8 6.72 -8.21 -7.54
C PHE A 8 7.83 -9.18 -7.94
N ALA A 9 7.48 -10.39 -8.39
CA ALA A 9 8.44 -11.36 -8.90
C ALA A 9 9.17 -10.85 -10.16
N ASP A 10 8.47 -10.14 -11.05
CA ASP A 10 9.10 -9.51 -12.21
C ASP A 10 10.12 -8.44 -11.82
N ALA A 11 9.81 -7.60 -10.83
CA ALA A 11 10.74 -6.59 -10.30
C ALA A 11 11.98 -7.26 -9.69
N ALA A 12 11.79 -8.28 -8.86
CA ALA A 12 12.88 -9.06 -8.25
C ALA A 12 13.79 -9.75 -9.27
N ALA A 13 13.24 -10.15 -10.43
CA ALA A 13 14.00 -10.75 -11.53
C ALA A 13 14.78 -9.72 -12.38
N GLY A 14 14.94 -8.47 -11.90
CA GLY A 14 15.67 -7.43 -12.62
C GLY A 14 14.95 -6.91 -13.86
N LYS A 15 13.67 -7.26 -14.05
CA LYS A 15 12.86 -6.66 -15.12
C LYS A 15 12.51 -5.20 -14.79
N GLY A 16 12.87 -4.70 -13.60
CA GLY A 16 12.82 -3.30 -13.20
C GLY A 16 11.60 -2.96 -12.33
N SER A 17 11.78 -2.04 -11.37
CA SER A 17 10.74 -1.52 -10.44
C SER A 17 9.48 -1.01 -11.14
N LYS A 18 9.58 -0.62 -12.42
CA LYS A 18 8.45 -0.17 -13.23
C LYS A 18 7.58 -1.29 -13.81
N ALA A 19 7.69 -2.52 -13.29
CA ALA A 19 6.93 -3.67 -13.80
C ALA A 19 5.41 -3.38 -13.83
N ILE A 20 4.87 -2.79 -12.76
CA ILE A 20 3.44 -2.45 -12.67
C ILE A 20 3.03 -1.36 -13.68
N PHE A 21 3.90 -0.39 -13.97
CA PHE A 21 3.67 0.61 -15.01
C PHE A 21 3.62 0.00 -16.42
N ARG A 22 4.37 -1.07 -16.68
CA ARG A 22 4.25 -1.82 -17.94
C ARG A 22 2.93 -2.60 -18.01
N ARG A 23 2.46 -3.14 -16.88
CA ARG A 23 1.16 -3.82 -16.81
C ARG A 23 0.02 -2.89 -17.21
N ARG A 24 0.07 -1.62 -16.81
CA ARG A 24 -0.87 -0.58 -17.25
C ARG A 24 -1.01 -0.49 -18.78
N ILE A 25 0.11 -0.56 -19.52
CA ILE A 25 0.09 -0.43 -21.00
C ILE A 25 -0.62 -1.61 -21.67
N GLY A 26 -0.45 -2.81 -21.13
CA GLY A 26 -1.01 -4.04 -21.68
C GLY A 26 -2.27 -4.56 -20.97
N PHE A 27 -2.87 -3.74 -20.11
CA PHE A 27 -4.01 -4.13 -19.28
C PHE A 27 -5.24 -4.39 -20.14
N SER A 28 -5.89 -5.52 -19.90
CA SER A 28 -7.21 -5.84 -20.44
C SER A 28 -8.17 -6.11 -19.30
N ARG A 29 -9.45 -5.75 -19.47
CA ARG A 29 -10.48 -5.99 -18.45
C ARG A 29 -10.48 -7.47 -18.02
N GLY A 30 -10.33 -7.69 -16.72
CA GLY A 30 -10.24 -9.02 -16.12
C GLY A 30 -8.80 -9.49 -15.84
N ASP A 31 -7.77 -8.82 -16.33
CA ASP A 31 -6.40 -9.04 -15.86
C ASP A 31 -6.26 -8.61 -14.40
N SER A 32 -5.40 -9.29 -13.65
CA SER A 32 -5.07 -8.96 -12.27
C SER A 32 -3.59 -9.24 -11.98
N ASP A 33 -3.09 -8.72 -10.88
CA ASP A 33 -1.71 -8.90 -10.42
C ASP A 33 -1.66 -9.25 -8.93
N LEU A 34 -0.79 -10.17 -8.53
CA LEU A 34 -0.67 -10.63 -7.14
C LEU A 34 -0.30 -9.50 -6.16
N VAL A 35 0.27 -8.39 -6.63
CA VAL A 35 0.50 -7.20 -5.79
C VAL A 35 -0.81 -6.57 -5.32
N TRP A 36 -1.89 -6.70 -6.10
CA TRP A 36 -3.20 -6.17 -5.76
C TRP A 36 -3.89 -6.98 -4.67
N SER A 37 -3.81 -8.30 -4.78
CA SER A 37 -4.30 -9.23 -3.75
C SER A 37 -3.45 -9.16 -2.47
N ARG A 38 -2.15 -8.88 -2.61
CA ARG A 38 -1.23 -8.70 -1.46
C ARG A 38 -1.73 -7.62 -0.50
N ILE A 39 -2.31 -6.55 -1.03
CA ILE A 39 -2.77 -5.40 -0.23
C ILE A 39 -4.27 -5.40 0.10
N THR A 40 -5.03 -6.45 -0.27
CA THR A 40 -6.49 -6.49 0.00
C THR A 40 -6.86 -6.25 1.46
N GLN A 41 -6.18 -6.89 2.42
CA GLN A 41 -6.44 -6.67 3.86
C GLN A 41 -6.12 -5.22 4.26
N TRP A 42 -4.98 -4.69 3.81
CA TRP A 42 -4.59 -3.30 4.09
C TRP A 42 -5.63 -2.30 3.54
N ARG A 43 -6.11 -2.50 2.31
CA ARG A 43 -7.16 -1.66 1.69
C ARG A 43 -8.45 -1.71 2.50
N GLY A 44 -8.86 -2.91 2.93
CA GLY A 44 -10.05 -3.08 3.76
C GLY A 44 -9.94 -2.37 5.11
N LEU A 45 -8.77 -2.43 5.75
CA LEU A 45 -8.50 -1.73 7.00
C LEU A 45 -8.56 -0.21 6.82
N LEU A 46 -7.90 0.34 5.80
CA LEU A 46 -7.91 1.78 5.53
C LEU A 46 -9.32 2.28 5.21
N ALA A 47 -10.07 1.55 4.39
CA ALA A 47 -11.47 1.88 4.07
C ALA A 47 -12.34 1.87 5.33
N SER A 48 -12.22 0.83 6.17
CA SER A 48 -12.97 0.73 7.43
C SER A 48 -12.63 1.85 8.42
N ALA A 49 -11.38 2.33 8.41
CA ALA A 49 -10.97 3.45 9.25
C ALA A 49 -11.52 4.79 8.73
N LEU A 50 -11.55 4.99 7.41
CA LEU A 50 -12.20 6.15 6.78
C LEU A 50 -13.72 6.17 6.99
N ASP A 51 -14.39 5.02 6.91
CA ASP A 51 -15.85 4.91 7.10
C ASP A 51 -16.31 5.35 8.50
N GLN A 52 -15.41 5.32 9.49
CA GLN A 52 -15.67 5.81 10.84
C GLN A 52 -15.59 7.34 10.96
N ARG A 53 -15.17 8.06 9.91
CA ARG A 53 -15.03 9.52 9.86
C ARG A 53 -15.96 10.14 8.79
N PRO A 54 -17.29 9.94 8.89
CA PRO A 54 -18.21 10.43 7.86
C PRO A 54 -18.20 11.97 7.79
N GLY A 55 -18.05 12.50 6.57
CA GLY A 55 -18.07 13.95 6.32
C GLY A 55 -16.74 14.66 6.55
N ASP A 56 -15.66 13.93 6.81
CA ASP A 56 -14.31 14.49 6.93
C ASP A 56 -13.52 14.26 5.62
N PRO A 57 -13.37 15.30 4.77
CA PRO A 57 -12.75 15.13 3.47
C PRO A 57 -11.25 14.84 3.61
N VAL A 58 -10.78 13.87 2.82
CA VAL A 58 -9.35 13.62 2.63
C VAL A 58 -8.82 14.61 1.61
N GLU A 59 -7.75 15.34 1.95
CA GLU A 59 -7.16 16.39 1.11
C GLU A 59 -5.91 15.91 0.37
N ALA A 60 -5.10 15.06 1.02
CA ALA A 60 -3.89 14.48 0.47
C ALA A 60 -3.56 13.16 1.18
N ALA A 61 -2.68 12.37 0.56
CA ALA A 61 -2.18 11.15 1.16
C ALA A 61 -0.67 10.98 1.00
N GLU A 62 -0.05 10.32 1.96
CA GLU A 62 1.32 9.83 1.87
C GLU A 62 1.35 8.31 2.06
N ILE A 63 2.08 7.60 1.21
CA ILE A 63 2.34 6.17 1.38
C ILE A 63 3.83 5.93 1.37
N THR A 64 4.32 5.24 2.39
CA THR A 64 5.73 4.89 2.57
C THR A 64 5.94 3.38 2.54
N GLY A 65 6.94 2.95 1.77
CA GLY A 65 7.37 1.55 1.71
C GLY A 65 8.62 1.37 0.83
N PRO A 66 9.11 0.13 0.65
CA PRO A 66 10.30 -0.16 -0.13
C PRO A 66 10.19 0.37 -1.56
N ALA A 67 11.24 1.04 -2.08
CA ALA A 67 11.26 1.61 -3.44
C ALA A 67 10.92 0.58 -4.54
N GLU A 68 11.34 -0.66 -4.33
CA GLU A 68 11.26 -1.73 -5.32
C GLU A 68 10.00 -2.61 -5.18
N ASP A 69 9.09 -2.33 -4.24
CA ASP A 69 7.84 -3.09 -4.08
C ASP A 69 6.65 -2.42 -4.81
N PRO A 70 6.21 -2.94 -5.97
CA PRO A 70 5.09 -2.39 -6.74
C PRO A 70 3.74 -2.43 -6.01
N ALA A 71 3.62 -3.17 -4.91
CA ALA A 71 2.42 -3.12 -4.06
C ALA A 71 2.23 -1.75 -3.41
N VAL A 72 3.33 -1.02 -3.14
CA VAL A 72 3.28 0.35 -2.61
C VAL A 72 2.77 1.32 -3.68
N ASP A 73 3.26 1.16 -4.92
CA ASP A 73 2.88 2.03 -6.03
C ASP A 73 1.39 1.84 -6.39
N ILE A 74 0.91 0.60 -6.45
CA ILE A 74 -0.51 0.34 -6.77
C ILE A 74 -1.44 0.82 -5.65
N ALA A 75 -1.01 0.78 -4.39
CA ALA A 75 -1.77 1.36 -3.28
C ALA A 75 -1.89 2.88 -3.43
N ALA A 76 -0.81 3.55 -3.83
CA ALA A 76 -0.83 4.99 -4.09
C ALA A 76 -1.72 5.35 -5.28
N GLY A 77 -1.64 4.57 -6.37
CA GLY A 77 -2.51 4.71 -7.53
C GLY A 77 -3.99 4.52 -7.18
N TRP A 78 -4.30 3.53 -6.34
CA TRP A 78 -5.66 3.30 -5.86
C TRP A 78 -6.22 4.47 -5.07
N LEU A 79 -5.46 5.04 -4.13
CA LEU A 79 -5.91 6.21 -3.37
C LEU A 79 -6.09 7.44 -4.27
N ALA A 80 -5.15 7.67 -5.19
CA ALA A 80 -5.21 8.80 -6.12
C ALA A 80 -6.44 8.74 -7.02
N ASP A 81 -6.82 7.54 -7.46
CA ASP A 81 -8.02 7.33 -8.26
C ASP A 81 -9.30 7.44 -7.42
N ARG A 82 -9.37 6.73 -6.28
CA ARG A 82 -10.62 6.63 -5.50
C ARG A 82 -11.00 7.88 -4.73
N LEU A 83 -10.03 8.67 -4.29
CA LEU A 83 -10.27 9.89 -3.52
C LEU A 83 -10.11 11.15 -4.38
N ASP A 84 -9.61 11.03 -5.61
CA ASP A 84 -9.29 12.15 -6.49
C ASP A 84 -8.29 13.17 -5.89
N ILE A 85 -7.40 12.71 -5.01
CA ILE A 85 -6.44 13.55 -4.28
C ILE A 85 -5.01 13.45 -4.84
N THR A 86 -4.13 14.32 -4.34
CA THR A 86 -2.69 14.15 -4.51
C THR A 86 -2.18 13.09 -3.55
N VAL A 87 -1.45 12.11 -4.08
CA VAL A 87 -0.81 11.06 -3.29
C VAL A 87 0.70 11.11 -3.48
N THR A 88 1.44 11.21 -2.38
CA THR A 88 2.89 11.18 -2.37
C THR A 88 3.38 9.79 -1.98
N ARG A 89 4.20 9.19 -2.83
CA ARG A 89 4.85 7.89 -2.58
C ARG A 89 6.28 8.12 -2.11
N GLN A 90 6.54 7.79 -0.85
CA GLN A 90 7.84 7.91 -0.18
C GLN A 90 8.58 6.57 -0.16
N SER A 91 9.90 6.59 -0.35
CA SER A 91 10.75 5.42 -0.12
C SER A 91 11.08 5.32 1.36
N SER A 92 11.02 4.12 1.93
CA SER A 92 11.51 3.87 3.30
C SER A 92 13.01 3.58 3.36
N GLY A 93 13.67 3.36 2.21
CA GLY A 93 15.02 2.80 2.17
C GLY A 93 15.12 1.32 2.57
N ALA A 94 14.00 0.68 2.91
CA ALA A 94 13.96 -0.75 3.25
C ALA A 94 14.18 -1.64 2.01
N PRO A 95 14.66 -2.89 2.21
CA PRO A 95 14.70 -3.88 1.14
C PRO A 95 13.31 -4.17 0.57
N ALA A 96 13.25 -4.72 -0.65
CA ALA A 96 12.01 -5.02 -1.37
C ALA A 96 11.00 -5.85 -0.53
N VAL A 97 11.50 -6.76 0.30
CA VAL A 97 10.71 -7.36 1.39
C VAL A 97 11.17 -6.69 2.69
N PRO A 98 10.38 -5.78 3.26
CA PRO A 98 10.74 -5.14 4.52
C PRO A 98 10.67 -6.17 5.66
N LEU A 99 11.50 -5.97 6.68
CA LEU A 99 11.62 -6.87 7.83
C LEU A 99 11.37 -6.09 9.12
N ASP A 100 10.83 -6.75 10.15
CA ASP A 100 10.81 -6.23 11.52
C ASP A 100 12.16 -6.42 12.23
N ALA A 101 12.24 -6.01 13.50
CA ALA A 101 13.46 -6.09 14.31
C ALA A 101 13.99 -7.52 14.48
N GLU A 102 13.11 -8.51 14.42
CA GLU A 102 13.45 -9.94 14.51
C GLU A 102 13.74 -10.56 13.14
N GLY A 103 13.80 -9.75 12.06
CA GLY A 103 14.09 -10.22 10.71
C GLY A 103 12.91 -10.91 10.03
N ARG A 104 11.67 -10.68 10.49
CA ARG A 104 10.46 -11.30 9.92
C ARG A 104 9.82 -10.39 8.86
N PRO A 105 9.36 -10.94 7.72
CA PRO A 105 8.75 -10.15 6.65
C PRO A 105 7.50 -9.36 7.08
N THR A 106 7.50 -8.06 6.81
CA THR A 106 6.39 -7.15 7.13
C THR A 106 5.53 -6.82 5.89
N PRO A 107 4.30 -6.31 6.09
CA PRO A 107 3.49 -5.77 4.99
C PRO A 107 4.26 -4.73 4.15
N PRO A 108 4.00 -4.64 2.83
CA PRO A 108 4.77 -3.76 1.94
C PRO A 108 4.58 -2.27 2.23
N ILE A 109 3.37 -1.88 2.63
CA ILE A 109 3.03 -0.50 2.99
C ILE A 109 3.34 -0.34 4.46
N GLN A 110 4.48 0.28 4.76
CA GLN A 110 4.98 0.43 6.12
C GLN A 110 4.29 1.57 6.86
N ARG A 111 3.93 2.63 6.13
CA ARG A 111 3.17 3.75 6.68
C ARG A 111 2.24 4.35 5.62
N ALA A 112 1.04 4.74 6.01
CA ALA A 112 0.12 5.52 5.20
C ALA A 112 -0.48 6.63 6.05
N VAL A 113 -0.55 7.84 5.50
CA VAL A 113 -1.19 9.00 6.13
C VAL A 113 -2.24 9.51 5.17
N LEU A 114 -3.46 9.69 5.66
CA LEU A 114 -4.48 10.47 4.99
C LEU A 114 -4.65 11.78 5.76
N HIS A 115 -4.34 12.88 5.11
CA HIS A 115 -4.54 14.22 5.65
C HIS A 115 -6.02 14.57 5.50
N CYS A 116 -6.74 14.60 6.61
CA CYS A 116 -8.14 14.97 6.65
C CYS A 116 -8.30 16.28 7.43
N ALA A 117 -9.36 17.04 7.14
CA ALA A 117 -9.62 18.31 7.81
C ALA A 117 -9.75 18.17 9.34
N GLY A 118 -10.30 17.05 9.83
CA GLY A 118 -10.42 16.73 11.25
C GLY A 118 -9.18 16.13 11.92
N GLY A 119 -8.06 15.99 11.19
CA GLY A 119 -6.80 15.41 11.68
C GLY A 119 -6.33 14.21 10.86
N ASP A 120 -5.05 13.86 10.96
CA ASP A 120 -4.47 12.80 10.14
C ASP A 120 -4.97 11.41 10.55
N LEU A 121 -5.41 10.60 9.58
CA LEU A 121 -5.57 9.15 9.76
C LEU A 121 -4.24 8.49 9.41
N VAL A 122 -3.63 7.78 10.37
CA VAL A 122 -2.32 7.15 10.18
C VAL A 122 -2.42 5.64 10.35
N MET A 123 -1.97 4.89 9.34
CA MET A 123 -1.72 3.45 9.45
C MET A 123 -0.22 3.18 9.41
N GLU A 124 0.31 2.46 10.40
CA GLU A 124 1.75 2.23 10.52
C GLU A 124 2.03 0.80 11.00
N VAL A 125 2.89 0.09 10.27
CA VAL A 125 3.29 -1.27 10.62
C VAL A 125 4.12 -1.23 11.90
N ALA A 126 3.67 -1.96 12.92
CA ALA A 126 4.39 -2.08 14.19
C ALA A 126 5.32 -3.31 14.21
N ASP A 127 4.88 -4.44 13.63
CA ASP A 127 5.70 -5.64 13.44
C ASP A 127 5.18 -6.49 12.25
N HIS A 128 5.76 -7.68 12.01
CA HIS A 128 5.36 -8.57 10.91
C HIS A 128 3.89 -9.04 10.91
N ARG A 129 3.16 -8.85 12.01
CA ARG A 129 1.77 -9.28 12.22
C ARG A 129 0.83 -8.17 12.66
N THR A 130 1.32 -6.97 12.94
CA THR A 130 0.48 -5.91 13.49
C THR A 130 0.69 -4.57 12.79
N VAL A 131 -0.41 -3.84 12.65
CA VAL A 131 -0.47 -2.45 12.18
C VAL A 131 -1.19 -1.62 13.23
N ARG A 132 -0.64 -0.46 13.56
CA ARG A 132 -1.29 0.58 14.36
C ARG A 132 -2.14 1.45 13.44
N VAL A 133 -3.37 1.72 13.84
CA VAL A 133 -4.31 2.63 13.15
C VAL A 133 -4.66 3.75 14.12
N ASP A 134 -4.18 4.94 13.83
CA ASP A 134 -4.47 6.19 14.53
C ASP A 134 -5.58 6.92 13.79
N ALA A 135 -6.72 7.13 14.45
CA ALA A 135 -7.87 7.77 13.83
C ALA A 135 -7.74 9.30 13.74
N GLY A 136 -6.75 9.91 14.39
CA GLY A 136 -6.56 11.37 14.41
C GLY A 136 -7.43 12.11 15.44
N ASP A 137 -8.33 11.40 16.13
CA ASP A 137 -9.22 11.92 17.19
C ASP A 137 -8.73 11.58 18.61
N GLY A 138 -7.48 11.10 18.72
CA GLY A 138 -6.90 10.61 19.96
C GLY A 138 -7.14 9.12 20.23
N THR A 139 -7.85 8.41 19.35
CA THR A 139 -7.97 6.95 19.41
C THR A 139 -6.94 6.26 18.50
N SER A 140 -6.31 5.21 19.02
CA SER A 140 -5.36 4.40 18.27
C SER A 140 -5.56 2.93 18.62
N ASN A 141 -5.67 2.08 17.59
CA ASN A 141 -5.90 0.65 17.73
C ASN A 141 -4.78 -0.16 17.08
N ILE A 142 -4.51 -1.35 17.61
CA ILE A 142 -3.59 -2.32 17.00
C ILE A 142 -4.43 -3.41 16.35
N VAL A 143 -4.19 -3.66 15.06
CA VAL A 143 -4.93 -4.64 14.27
C VAL A 143 -3.96 -5.65 13.67
N THR A 144 -4.40 -6.91 13.57
CA THR A 144 -3.61 -7.95 12.90
C THR A 144 -3.56 -7.69 11.40
N LEU A 145 -2.34 -7.56 10.87
CA LEU A 145 -2.06 -7.46 9.45
C LEU A 145 -0.70 -8.09 9.18
N HIS A 146 -0.63 -9.05 8.26
CA HIS A 146 0.63 -9.72 7.91
C HIS A 146 0.88 -9.66 6.40
N ARG A 147 2.14 -9.85 6.02
CA ARG A 147 2.49 -9.99 4.60
C ARG A 147 1.93 -11.32 4.07
N ARG A 148 1.05 -11.24 3.06
CA ARG A 148 0.57 -12.45 2.36
C ARG A 148 1.68 -13.17 1.60
N THR A 149 1.67 -14.48 1.66
CA THR A 149 2.42 -15.37 0.79
C THR A 149 1.86 -15.35 -0.63
N VAL A 150 2.64 -15.84 -1.60
CA VAL A 150 2.17 -16.00 -2.99
C VAL A 150 0.93 -16.90 -3.07
N GLY A 151 0.89 -17.99 -2.28
CA GLY A 151 -0.24 -18.90 -2.22
C GLY A 151 -1.52 -18.23 -1.73
N GLU A 152 -1.43 -17.37 -0.71
CA GLU A 152 -2.58 -16.59 -0.22
C GLU A 152 -3.05 -15.55 -1.23
N CYS A 153 -2.13 -14.86 -1.92
CA CYS A 153 -2.51 -13.95 -3.00
C CYS A 153 -3.23 -14.69 -4.14
N LEU A 154 -2.72 -15.86 -4.53
CA LEU A 154 -3.36 -16.66 -5.57
C LEU A 154 -4.74 -17.17 -5.13
N ALA A 155 -4.86 -17.63 -3.88
CA ALA A 155 -6.16 -18.02 -3.32
C ALA A 155 -7.16 -16.85 -3.28
N GLU A 156 -6.70 -15.63 -3.01
CA GLU A 156 -7.50 -14.40 -3.11
C GLU A 156 -8.00 -14.17 -4.53
N GLU A 157 -7.12 -14.21 -5.53
CA GLU A 157 -7.46 -14.00 -6.95
C GLU A 157 -8.47 -15.03 -7.47
N LEU A 158 -8.38 -16.27 -7.00
CA LEU A 158 -9.26 -17.36 -7.40
C LEU A 158 -10.63 -17.30 -6.71
N ARG A 159 -10.78 -16.53 -5.62
CA ARG A 159 -12.06 -16.40 -4.90
C ARG A 159 -13.08 -15.54 -5.64
N HIS A 160 -12.63 -14.62 -6.49
CA HIS A 160 -13.50 -13.80 -7.33
C HIS A 160 -13.06 -13.89 -8.79
N LEU A 161 -13.84 -14.63 -9.59
CA LEU A 161 -13.54 -14.85 -11.00
C LEU A 161 -14.00 -13.68 -11.89
N GLU A 162 -14.88 -12.83 -11.38
CA GLU A 162 -15.32 -11.63 -12.09
C GLU A 162 -14.22 -10.57 -12.19
N PRO A 163 -14.25 -9.70 -13.23
CA PRO A 163 -13.29 -8.63 -13.37
C PRO A 163 -13.32 -7.66 -12.18
N ASP A 164 -12.21 -7.59 -11.44
CA ASP A 164 -12.00 -6.53 -10.46
C ASP A 164 -11.67 -5.22 -11.20
N THR A 165 -12.66 -4.35 -11.34
CA THR A 165 -12.46 -3.05 -11.99
C THR A 165 -11.56 -2.12 -11.17
N ALA A 166 -11.52 -2.30 -9.84
CA ALA A 166 -10.73 -1.46 -8.95
C ALA A 166 -9.22 -1.58 -9.17
N PHE A 167 -8.74 -2.73 -9.67
CA PHE A 167 -7.35 -2.87 -10.09
C PHE A 167 -7.05 -2.02 -11.32
N GLY A 168 -7.93 -2.02 -12.32
CA GLY A 168 -7.80 -1.17 -13.52
C GLY A 168 -7.81 0.32 -13.17
N ASP A 169 -8.71 0.71 -12.26
CA ASP A 169 -8.80 2.06 -11.71
C ASP A 169 -7.50 2.47 -10.97
N ALA A 170 -6.96 1.58 -10.14
CA ALA A 170 -5.68 1.82 -9.46
C ALA A 170 -4.51 2.00 -10.45
N LEU A 171 -4.49 1.24 -11.56
CA LEU A 171 -3.52 1.43 -12.64
C LEU A 171 -3.69 2.78 -13.34
N HIS A 172 -4.93 3.30 -13.46
CA HIS A 172 -5.19 4.62 -14.01
C HIS A 172 -4.73 5.75 -13.09
N GLY A 173 -4.76 5.54 -11.77
CA GLY A 173 -4.25 6.49 -10.79
C GLY A 173 -2.72 6.60 -10.73
N LEU A 174 -1.97 5.56 -11.13
CA LEU A 174 -0.51 5.54 -11.06
C LEU A 174 0.21 6.80 -11.62
N PRO A 175 -0.14 7.35 -12.80
CA PRO A 175 0.52 8.54 -13.33
C PRO A 175 0.29 9.83 -12.51
N ARG A 176 -0.71 9.84 -11.62
CA ARG A 176 -1.02 10.98 -10.73
C ARG A 176 -0.20 10.97 -9.45
N VAL A 177 0.47 9.86 -9.14
CA VAL A 177 1.25 9.70 -7.90
C VAL A 177 2.51 10.55 -7.97
N HIS A 178 2.69 11.41 -6.97
CA HIS A 178 3.91 12.20 -6.80
C HIS A 178 5.00 11.33 -6.16
N ILE A 179 6.16 11.25 -6.79
CA ILE A 179 7.35 10.58 -6.25
C ILE A 179 8.42 11.65 -6.06
N PRO A 180 8.76 12.02 -4.81
CA PRO A 180 9.82 13.00 -4.55
C PRO A 180 11.16 12.52 -5.11
N ARG A 181 11.94 13.45 -5.68
CA ARG A 181 13.31 13.18 -6.13
C ARG A 181 14.26 13.27 -4.92
N ASP A 182 14.30 12.20 -4.13
CA ASP A 182 15.22 11.90 -3.01
C ASP A 182 15.61 12.99 -2.00
N ARG A 183 15.17 12.78 -0.75
CA ARG A 183 16.06 12.62 0.42
C ARG A 183 15.27 11.92 1.54
N VAL A 184 15.62 10.68 1.85
CA VAL A 184 15.15 10.03 3.09
C VAL A 184 16.22 10.27 4.14
N ASP A 185 15.88 11.00 5.20
CA ASP A 185 16.65 11.00 6.44
C ASP A 185 16.22 9.75 7.25
N PRO A 186 17.09 8.75 7.41
CA PRO A 186 16.76 7.53 8.15
C PRO A 186 16.46 7.78 9.64
N ALA A 187 16.67 9.00 10.16
CA ALA A 187 16.39 9.35 11.56
C ALA A 187 14.90 9.49 11.90
N ALA A 188 14.00 9.68 10.93
CA ALA A 188 12.59 9.96 11.20
C ALA A 188 11.79 8.76 11.77
N PHE A 189 12.32 7.54 11.69
CA PHE A 189 11.66 6.32 12.18
C PHE A 189 12.12 5.89 13.58
N SER A 190 13.00 6.64 14.26
CA SER A 190 13.60 6.22 15.53
C SER A 190 13.17 7.01 16.78
N GLU A 191 12.32 8.03 16.67
CA GLU A 191 11.84 8.81 17.82
C GLU A 191 10.35 8.56 18.11
N GLN A 192 10.00 7.31 18.42
CA GLN A 192 8.76 7.01 19.15
C GLN A 192 8.80 5.61 19.77
N ALA A 193 9.93 5.26 20.38
CA ALA A 193 10.04 4.14 21.30
C ALA A 193 10.57 4.63 22.65
N SER A 194 9.73 5.31 23.41
CA SER A 194 9.82 5.31 24.86
C SER A 194 8.41 5.28 25.42
N PRO A 195 8.13 4.41 26.40
CA PRO A 195 8.06 4.97 27.74
C PRO A 195 8.58 4.04 28.87
N ARG A 196 9.12 4.73 29.89
CA ARG A 196 9.31 4.37 31.32
C ARG A 196 10.45 3.44 31.71
#